data_AF-A0A2S6H2C5-F1
#
_entry.id   AF-A0A2S6H2C5-F1
#
_cell.length_a   1.000
_cell.length_b   1.000
_cell.length_c   1.000
_cell.angle_alpha   90.00
_cell.angle_beta   90.00
_cell.angle_gamma   90.00
#
_symmetry.space_group_name_H-M   'P 1'
#
loop_
_entity.id
_entity.type
_entity.pdbx_description
1 polymer ?
#
loop_
_entity_poly.entity_id
_entity_poly.type
_entity_poly.pdbx_seq_one_letter_code
_entity_poly.pdbx_strand_id
1 'polypeptide(L)'
;MNPTKEQDVVNAKNKLSELKSIYMTSIAQYIEHDRRSTNNGLSELLACQKTGNEYFNYAEEFVGNSDLLGAHNSSFWAQGFAEDCAEILNSMPAHFKLLQDGFSKANSQAANLVSPGRTAYANMQRMVYKYLTKSESNKIKSVFLKSNLPIYGFNNQAREFMSKKLQTILSFSFGVVFVVVMLVISFIQPIPSSFQYSVFRTVLALAGAGAVAVFPGFIEVKFGSWLRAGGALAVFVVLYFYNPALPNTEINSNSIAESSNSLHTNTIGSNSIDFSHK
;
A
#
# COMPACT_ATOMS: atom_id res chain seq x y z
N MET A 1 -7.30 18.60 16.05
CA MET A 1 -7.10 18.63 14.58
C MET A 1 -5.88 17.75 14.31
N ASN A 2 -6.06 16.56 13.74
CA ASN A 2 -4.94 15.64 13.53
C ASN A 2 -4.04 16.19 12.40
N PRO A 3 -2.70 16.21 12.57
CA PRO A 3 -1.82 16.66 11.51
C PRO A 3 -2.00 15.80 10.25
N THR A 4 -1.90 16.43 9.09
CA THR A 4 -1.88 15.71 7.81
C THR A 4 -0.52 15.02 7.65
N LYS A 5 -0.47 13.93 6.88
CA LYS A 5 0.80 13.21 6.60
C LYS A 5 1.89 14.11 6.02
N GLU A 6 1.49 15.14 5.28
CA GLU A 6 2.40 16.15 4.73
C GLU A 6 3.03 17.03 5.82
N GLN A 7 2.25 17.40 6.85
CA GLN A 7 2.75 18.17 7.99
C GLN A 7 3.76 17.36 8.79
N ASP A 8 3.54 16.06 8.98
CA ASP A 8 4.46 15.16 9.69
C ASP A 8 5.81 15.04 8.97
N VAL A 9 5.79 14.99 7.63
CA VAL A 9 6.98 15.00 6.79
C VAL A 9 7.75 16.32 6.93
N VAL A 10 7.06 17.47 6.88
CA VAL A 10 7.69 18.78 7.03
C VAL A 10 8.32 18.91 8.41
N ASN A 11 7.60 18.51 9.46
CA ASN A 11 8.10 18.51 10.83
C ASN A 11 9.36 17.64 10.96
N ALA A 12 9.37 16.47 10.32
CA ALA A 12 10.53 15.59 10.35
C ALA A 12 11.73 16.17 9.60
N LYS A 13 11.52 16.79 8.43
CA LYS A 13 12.61 17.48 7.71
C LYS A 13 13.16 18.65 8.52
N ASN A 14 12.31 19.42 9.18
CA ASN A 14 12.75 20.50 10.07
C ASN A 14 13.57 19.96 11.24
N LYS A 15 13.13 18.86 11.87
CA LYS A 15 13.87 18.23 12.96
C LYS A 15 15.22 17.68 12.50
N LEU A 16 15.27 17.06 11.33
CA LEU A 16 16.50 16.56 10.74
C LEU A 16 17.52 17.70 10.49
N SER A 17 17.03 18.84 9.99
CA SER A 17 17.85 20.05 9.80
C SER A 17 18.38 20.62 11.11
N GLU A 18 17.53 20.69 12.14
CA GLU A 18 17.94 21.11 13.50
C GLU A 18 19.05 20.20 14.05
N LEU A 19 18.86 18.88 13.98
CA LEU A 19 19.85 17.89 14.44
C LEU A 19 21.16 18.00 13.65
N LYS A 20 21.10 18.23 12.34
CA LYS A 20 22.29 18.49 11.51
C LYS A 20 23.06 19.71 12.01
N SER A 21 22.36 20.81 12.31
CA SER A 21 22.98 22.04 12.81
C SER A 21 23.68 21.84 14.16
N ILE A 22 23.01 21.14 15.09
CA ILE A 22 23.57 20.79 16.40
C ILE A 22 24.82 19.90 16.23
N TYR A 23 24.73 18.88 15.37
CA TYR A 23 25.83 17.99 15.06
C TYR A 23 27.05 18.74 14.49
N MET A 24 26.83 19.61 13.50
CA MET A 24 27.91 20.41 12.90
C MET A 24 28.55 21.37 13.91
N THR A 25 27.76 21.91 14.85
CA THR A 25 28.27 22.74 15.94
C THR A 25 29.19 21.95 16.86
N SER A 26 28.82 20.71 17.24
CA SER A 26 29.68 19.85 18.05
C SER A 26 31.01 19.53 17.35
N ILE A 27 30.98 19.23 16.05
CA ILE A 27 32.21 19.00 15.28
C ILE A 27 33.11 20.23 15.31
N ALA A 28 32.54 21.42 15.07
CA ALA A 28 33.29 22.67 15.06
C ALA A 28 33.97 22.91 16.41
N GLN A 29 33.25 22.70 17.52
CA GLN A 29 33.78 22.82 18.88
C GLN A 29 34.93 21.85 19.15
N TYR A 30 34.78 20.58 18.73
CA TYR A 30 35.86 19.59 18.86
C TYR A 30 37.12 19.99 18.08
N ILE A 31 36.96 20.42 16.83
CA ILE A 31 38.09 20.87 15.99
C ILE A 31 38.77 22.09 16.61
N GLU A 32 37.99 23.04 17.13
CA GLU A 32 38.54 24.25 17.76
C GLU A 32 39.30 23.93 19.06
N HIS A 33 38.83 22.95 19.83
CA HIS A 33 39.52 22.43 21.01
C HIS A 33 40.82 21.69 20.64
N ASP A 34 40.78 20.73 19.71
CA ASP A 34 41.96 19.94 19.28
C ASP A 34 43.06 20.84 18.69
N ARG A 35 42.72 22.01 18.14
CA ARG A 35 43.69 23.02 17.67
C ARG A 35 44.34 23.84 18.79
N ARG A 36 43.64 24.08 19.91
CA ARG A 36 44.09 25.00 20.97
C ARG A 36 44.71 24.30 22.18
N SER A 37 44.37 23.04 22.42
CA SER A 37 44.68 22.33 23.66
C SER A 37 45.53 21.08 23.42
N THR A 38 46.48 20.82 24.32
CA THR A 38 47.24 19.56 24.37
C THR A 38 46.47 18.43 25.05
N ASN A 39 45.33 18.72 25.70
CA ASN A 39 44.43 17.71 26.24
C ASN A 39 43.55 17.11 25.14
N ASN A 40 43.20 15.84 25.30
CA ASN A 40 42.55 14.97 24.32
C ASN A 40 41.08 15.30 23.97
N GLY A 41 40.51 16.43 24.43
CA GLY A 41 39.19 16.93 24.01
C GLY A 41 38.04 15.92 24.14
N LEU A 42 38.11 15.03 25.14
CA LEU A 42 37.24 13.87 25.25
C LEU A 42 35.75 14.26 25.43
N SER A 43 35.47 15.33 26.16
CA SER A 43 34.11 15.87 26.33
C SER A 43 33.49 16.29 25.01
N GLU A 44 34.23 17.02 24.20
CA GLU A 44 33.82 17.52 22.89
C GLU A 44 33.69 16.37 21.89
N LEU A 45 34.57 15.36 21.98
CA LEU A 45 34.47 14.15 21.17
C LEU A 45 33.21 13.33 21.51
N LEU A 46 32.91 13.17 22.81
CA LEU A 46 31.68 12.53 23.27
C LEU A 46 30.43 13.31 22.83
N ALA A 47 30.50 14.65 22.83
CA ALA A 47 29.44 15.49 22.28
C ALA A 47 29.25 15.24 20.78
N CYS A 48 30.34 15.16 19.99
CA CYS A 48 30.28 14.79 18.57
C CYS A 48 29.63 13.42 18.35
N GLN A 49 30.02 12.42 19.14
CA GLN A 49 29.43 11.08 19.07
C GLN A 49 27.93 11.12 19.35
N LYS A 50 27.52 11.82 20.42
CA LYS A 50 26.12 11.93 20.82
C LYS A 50 25.28 12.60 19.73
N THR A 51 25.68 13.79 19.28
CA THR A 51 24.89 14.58 18.33
C THR A 51 24.90 13.97 16.92
N GLY A 52 26.01 13.34 16.52
CA GLY A 52 26.06 12.53 15.30
C GLY A 52 25.12 11.34 15.34
N ASN A 53 25.11 10.59 16.45
CA ASN A 53 24.18 9.46 16.64
C ASN A 53 22.72 9.91 16.60
N GLU A 54 22.37 11.01 17.28
CA GLU A 54 21.02 11.56 17.26
C GLU A 54 20.59 11.93 15.83
N TYR A 55 21.45 12.62 15.07
CA TYR A 55 21.18 12.99 13.69
C TYR A 55 20.99 11.76 12.77
N PHE A 56 21.92 10.81 12.80
CA PHE A 56 21.88 9.64 11.92
C PHE A 56 20.75 8.66 12.26
N ASN A 57 20.50 8.44 13.55
CA ASN A 57 19.43 7.54 13.98
C ASN A 57 18.05 8.14 13.70
N TYR A 58 17.89 9.45 13.85
CA TYR A 58 16.65 10.12 13.48
C TYR A 58 16.35 9.95 11.99
N ALA A 59 17.34 10.13 11.13
CA ALA A 59 17.19 9.88 9.69
C ALA A 59 16.82 8.42 9.40
N GLU A 60 17.52 7.46 10.01
CA GLU A 60 17.26 6.02 9.85
C GLU A 60 15.85 5.61 10.28
N GLU A 61 15.39 6.11 11.42
CA GLU A 61 14.05 5.85 11.95
C GLU A 61 12.97 6.51 11.09
N PHE A 62 13.20 7.75 10.66
CA PHE A 62 12.30 8.46 9.77
C PHE A 62 12.12 7.73 8.43
N VAL A 63 13.20 7.19 7.85
CA VAL A 63 13.12 6.31 6.67
C VAL A 63 12.34 5.03 6.98
N GLY A 64 12.64 4.36 8.10
CA GLY A 64 11.95 3.13 8.50
C GLY A 64 10.44 3.32 8.65
N ASN A 65 10.00 4.48 9.10
CA ASN A 65 8.60 4.83 9.31
C ASN A 65 7.95 5.52 8.09
N SER A 66 8.70 5.75 7.00
CA SER A 66 8.23 6.53 5.83
C SER A 66 7.04 5.89 5.09
N ASP A 67 6.90 4.56 5.14
CA ASP A 67 5.73 3.86 4.60
C ASP A 67 4.43 4.29 5.31
N LEU A 68 4.48 4.61 6.61
CA LEU A 68 3.34 5.12 7.38
C LEU A 68 2.92 6.53 6.92
N LEU A 69 3.91 7.33 6.50
CA LEU A 69 3.75 8.72 6.08
C LEU A 69 3.33 8.88 4.62
N GLY A 70 3.11 7.78 3.88
CA GLY A 70 2.58 7.84 2.52
C GLY A 70 3.64 8.08 1.46
N ALA A 71 4.90 7.72 1.72
CA ALA A 71 6.01 7.73 0.76
C ALA A 71 5.68 7.10 -0.60
N HIS A 72 4.75 6.12 -0.63
CA HIS A 72 4.34 5.45 -1.87
C HIS A 72 3.48 6.32 -2.81
N ASN A 73 3.01 7.50 -2.38
CA ASN A 73 2.08 8.34 -3.12
C ASN A 73 2.75 9.34 -4.07
N SER A 74 4.05 9.62 -3.90
CA SER A 74 4.79 10.55 -4.76
C SER A 74 6.20 10.02 -5.02
N SER A 75 6.45 9.62 -6.27
CA SER A 75 7.78 9.19 -6.72
C SER A 75 8.83 10.29 -6.56
N PHE A 76 8.44 11.55 -6.80
CA PHE A 76 9.30 12.72 -6.65
C PHE A 76 9.75 12.91 -5.19
N TRP A 77 8.82 12.74 -4.24
CA TRP A 77 9.14 12.84 -2.83
C TRP A 77 10.10 11.73 -2.38
N ALA A 78 9.84 10.49 -2.79
CA ALA A 78 10.69 9.36 -2.45
C ALA A 78 12.10 9.49 -3.04
N GLN A 79 12.21 10.02 -4.25
CA GLN A 79 13.50 10.31 -4.88
C GLN A 79 14.26 11.40 -4.13
N GLY A 80 13.65 12.57 -3.88
CA GLY A 80 14.32 13.65 -3.15
C GLY A 80 14.75 13.22 -1.74
N PHE A 81 13.97 12.37 -1.09
CA PHE A 81 14.35 11.83 0.21
C PHE A 81 15.48 10.78 0.12
N ALA A 82 15.58 10.03 -0.98
CA ALA A 82 16.73 9.17 -1.23
C ALA A 82 18.01 9.97 -1.49
N GLU A 83 17.90 11.14 -2.11
CA GLU A 83 19.01 12.10 -2.27
C GLU A 83 19.47 12.63 -0.90
N ASP A 84 18.53 13.01 -0.02
CA ASP A 84 18.82 13.39 1.38
C ASP A 84 19.55 12.25 2.11
N CYS A 85 19.07 11.00 1.99
CA CYS A 85 19.71 9.82 2.58
C CYS A 85 21.13 9.61 2.04
N ALA A 86 21.35 9.83 0.74
CA ALA A 86 22.68 9.71 0.14
C ALA A 86 23.65 10.76 0.69
N GLU A 87 23.22 12.00 0.88
CA GLU A 87 24.03 13.05 1.51
C GLU A 87 24.45 12.64 2.93
N ILE A 88 23.49 12.15 3.73
CA ILE A 88 23.74 11.70 5.11
C ILE A 88 24.74 10.55 5.12
N LEU A 89 24.48 9.49 4.34
CA LEU A 89 25.37 8.34 4.24
C LEU A 89 26.79 8.76 3.83
N ASN A 90 26.94 9.66 2.84
CA ASN A 90 28.24 10.16 2.40
C ASN A 90 29.03 10.90 3.50
N SER A 91 28.35 11.47 4.49
CA SER A 91 29.00 12.14 5.62
C SER A 91 29.53 11.18 6.70
N MET A 92 28.96 9.98 6.81
CA MET A 92 29.28 9.02 7.89
C MET A 92 30.74 8.54 7.91
N PRO A 93 31.41 8.20 6.79
CA PRO A 93 32.80 7.79 6.78
C PRO A 93 33.74 8.76 7.50
N ALA A 94 33.59 10.06 7.23
CA ALA A 94 34.39 11.09 7.86
C ALA A 94 34.09 11.20 9.36
N HIS A 95 32.82 11.10 9.74
CA HIS A 95 32.39 11.10 11.13
C HIS A 95 33.02 9.94 11.93
N PHE A 96 32.84 8.70 11.48
CA PHE A 96 33.34 7.53 12.21
C PHE A 96 34.87 7.50 12.25
N LYS A 97 35.54 8.01 11.20
CA LYS A 97 36.99 8.20 11.23
C LYS A 97 37.41 9.22 12.29
N LEU A 98 36.75 10.38 12.36
CA LEU A 98 37.02 11.41 13.38
C LEU A 98 36.86 10.84 14.79
N LEU A 99 35.82 10.05 15.04
CA LEU A 99 35.63 9.39 16.33
C LEU A 99 36.72 8.34 16.61
N GLN A 100 37.04 7.47 15.65
CA GLN A 100 38.12 6.47 15.82
C GLN A 100 39.47 7.13 16.15
N ASP A 101 39.84 8.17 15.40
CA ASP A 101 41.08 8.92 15.60
C ASP A 101 41.09 9.62 16.97
N GLY A 102 39.98 10.26 17.34
CA GLY A 102 39.82 10.95 18.63
C GLY A 102 39.89 10.01 19.82
N PHE A 103 39.17 8.88 19.78
CA PHE A 103 39.18 7.90 20.86
C PHE A 103 40.51 7.17 20.95
N SER A 104 41.20 6.92 19.82
CA SER A 104 42.53 6.31 19.84
C SER A 104 43.56 7.19 20.56
N LYS A 105 43.45 8.53 20.45
CA LYS A 105 44.29 9.47 21.23
C LYS A 105 43.99 9.41 22.73
N ALA A 106 42.75 9.14 23.13
CA ALA A 106 42.31 9.14 24.53
C ALA A 106 42.49 7.79 25.23
N ASN A 107 42.08 6.70 24.59
CA ASN A 107 42.22 5.33 25.05
C ASN A 107 42.12 4.37 23.84
N SER A 108 43.21 3.67 23.54
CA SER A 108 43.31 2.76 22.39
C SER A 108 42.27 1.63 22.38
N GLN A 109 41.74 1.23 23.53
CA GLN A 109 40.68 0.21 23.62
C GLN A 109 39.28 0.78 23.33
N ALA A 110 39.07 2.08 23.52
CA ALA A 110 37.77 2.73 23.31
C ALA A 110 37.43 2.94 21.83
N ALA A 111 38.42 2.95 20.94
CA ALA A 111 38.23 3.14 19.50
C ALA A 111 37.32 2.07 18.86
N ASN A 112 37.35 0.84 19.39
CA ASN A 112 36.51 -0.27 18.88
C ASN A 112 35.03 -0.15 19.28
N LEU A 113 34.69 0.70 20.27
CA LEU A 113 33.31 0.88 20.75
C LEU A 113 32.48 1.79 19.83
N VAL A 114 33.12 2.45 18.87
CA VAL A 114 32.49 3.48 18.02
C VAL A 114 31.91 2.89 16.74
N SER A 115 32.26 1.65 16.39
CA SER A 115 31.75 1.02 15.18
C SER A 115 30.25 0.74 15.27
N PRO A 116 29.45 1.15 14.28
CA PRO A 116 28.02 0.89 14.29
C PRO A 116 27.74 -0.61 14.08
N GLY A 117 26.59 -1.06 14.57
CA GLY A 117 26.16 -2.46 14.41
C GLY A 117 25.98 -2.88 12.95
N ARG A 118 26.02 -4.20 12.69
CA ARG A 118 25.98 -4.77 11.34
C ARG A 118 24.79 -4.31 10.48
N THR A 119 23.65 -4.04 11.11
CA THR A 119 22.40 -3.61 10.44
C THR A 119 22.11 -2.12 10.59
N ALA A 120 23.01 -1.35 11.17
CA ALA A 120 22.82 0.08 11.35
C ALA A 120 22.68 0.77 9.98
N TYR A 121 21.79 1.76 9.92
CA TYR A 121 21.55 2.60 8.75
C TYR A 121 21.04 1.84 7.51
N ALA A 122 20.51 0.63 7.70
CA ALA A 122 20.07 -0.22 6.60
C ALA A 122 18.87 0.35 5.84
N ASN A 123 17.99 1.11 6.49
CA ASN A 123 16.84 1.73 5.85
C ASN A 123 17.29 2.85 4.91
N MET A 124 18.17 3.75 5.34
CA MET A 124 18.77 4.76 4.46
C MET A 124 19.47 4.13 3.26
N GLN A 125 20.24 3.05 3.48
CA GLN A 125 20.92 2.33 2.40
C GLN A 125 19.95 1.73 1.38
N ARG A 126 18.83 1.15 1.84
CA ARG A 126 17.78 0.62 0.96
C ARG A 126 17.08 1.74 0.19
N MET A 127 16.84 2.87 0.83
CA MET A 127 16.23 4.04 0.19
C MET A 127 17.08 4.51 -0.98
N VAL A 128 18.39 4.71 -0.74
CA VAL A 128 19.36 5.04 -1.80
C VAL A 128 19.37 4.00 -2.91
N TYR A 129 19.48 2.71 -2.55
CA TYR A 129 19.53 1.63 -3.53
C TYR A 129 18.25 1.52 -4.38
N LYS A 130 17.09 1.83 -3.81
CA LYS A 130 15.78 1.71 -4.46
C LYS A 130 15.49 2.86 -5.41
N TYR A 131 15.90 4.09 -5.08
CA TYR A 131 15.46 5.28 -5.80
C TYR A 131 16.57 6.05 -6.53
N LEU A 132 17.85 5.84 -6.22
CA LEU A 132 18.96 6.46 -6.95
C LEU A 132 19.50 5.53 -8.04
N THR A 133 20.40 6.05 -8.87
CA THR A 133 21.04 5.22 -9.90
C THR A 133 21.93 4.15 -9.28
N LYS A 134 22.10 3.02 -10.00
CA LYS A 134 23.03 1.95 -9.58
C LYS A 134 24.46 2.47 -9.43
N SER A 135 24.87 3.41 -10.28
CA SER A 135 26.20 4.01 -10.24
C SER A 135 26.42 4.76 -8.92
N GLU A 136 25.49 5.65 -8.56
CA GLU A 136 25.56 6.42 -7.30
C GLU A 136 25.51 5.52 -6.07
N SER A 137 24.55 4.59 -6.06
CA SER A 137 24.40 3.62 -4.97
C SER A 137 25.67 2.79 -4.75
N ASN A 138 26.29 2.31 -5.84
CA ASN A 138 27.52 1.54 -5.76
C ASN A 138 28.74 2.38 -5.33
N LYS A 139 28.79 3.66 -5.69
CA LYS A 139 29.83 4.58 -5.18
C LYS A 139 29.74 4.69 -3.65
N ILE A 140 28.56 4.97 -3.11
CA ILE A 140 28.34 5.10 -1.66
C ILE A 140 28.67 3.78 -0.95
N LYS A 141 28.15 2.66 -1.47
CA LYS A 141 28.45 1.31 -0.95
C LYS A 141 29.96 1.03 -0.89
N SER A 142 30.69 1.42 -1.94
CA SER A 142 32.15 1.21 -2.01
C SER A 142 32.90 2.04 -0.97
N VAL A 143 32.46 3.27 -0.71
CA VAL A 143 33.04 4.12 0.34
C VAL A 143 32.77 3.54 1.73
N PHE A 144 31.56 3.03 1.99
CA PHE A 144 31.22 2.36 3.24
C PHE A 144 32.10 1.13 3.47
N LEU A 145 32.24 0.28 2.46
CA LEU A 145 33.07 -0.91 2.54
C LEU A 145 34.54 -0.57 2.83
N LYS A 146 35.10 0.44 2.16
CA LYS A 146 36.48 0.93 2.40
C LYS A 146 36.67 1.51 3.80
N SER A 147 35.60 2.05 4.38
CA SER A 147 35.61 2.67 5.71
C SER A 147 35.21 1.70 6.83
N ASN A 148 35.11 0.40 6.52
CA ASN A 148 34.67 -0.66 7.43
C ASN A 148 33.28 -0.37 8.07
N LEU A 149 32.39 0.25 7.30
CA LEU A 149 31.01 0.56 7.70
C LEU A 149 30.01 -0.49 7.19
N PRO A 150 28.86 -0.69 7.88
CA PRO A 150 27.87 -1.68 7.50
C PRO A 150 27.25 -1.39 6.14
N ILE A 151 27.14 -2.42 5.30
CA ILE A 151 26.52 -2.33 3.95
C ILE A 151 25.26 -3.21 3.83
N TYR A 152 24.64 -3.55 4.97
CA TYR A 152 23.55 -4.52 5.02
C TYR A 152 22.36 -4.13 4.13
N GLY A 153 21.93 -2.86 4.17
CA GLY A 153 20.79 -2.39 3.39
C GLY A 153 21.07 -2.31 1.88
N PHE A 154 22.32 -2.10 1.48
CA PHE A 154 22.71 -2.17 0.06
C PHE A 154 22.67 -3.59 -0.51
N ASN A 155 22.80 -4.61 0.34
CA ASN A 155 22.80 -6.02 -0.07
C ASN A 155 21.42 -6.68 0.10
N ASN A 156 20.54 -6.12 0.93
CA ASN A 156 19.28 -6.74 1.32
C ASN A 156 18.12 -5.77 1.11
N GLN A 157 17.34 -5.99 0.06
CA GLN A 157 16.09 -5.28 -0.18
C GLN A 157 15.08 -5.58 0.93
N ALA A 158 14.22 -4.61 1.25
CA ALA A 158 13.07 -4.86 2.10
C ALA A 158 12.18 -5.93 1.45
N ARG A 159 11.68 -6.89 2.24
CA ARG A 159 10.74 -7.90 1.75
C ARG A 159 9.40 -7.23 1.47
N GLU A 160 9.10 -6.89 0.22
CA GLU A 160 7.75 -6.53 -0.20
C GLU A 160 6.91 -7.82 -0.26
N PHE A 161 5.89 -7.95 0.60
CA PHE A 161 5.06 -9.16 0.69
C PHE A 161 4.26 -9.48 -0.58
N MET A 162 4.08 -8.53 -1.50
CA MET A 162 3.69 -8.78 -2.88
C MET A 162 4.17 -7.64 -3.77
N SER A 163 4.80 -7.97 -4.91
CA SER A 163 5.12 -6.97 -5.93
C SER A 163 3.81 -6.40 -6.50
N LYS A 164 3.71 -5.07 -6.64
CA LYS A 164 2.57 -4.42 -7.31
C LYS A 164 2.28 -5.04 -8.69
N LYS A 165 3.32 -5.47 -9.42
CA LYS A 165 3.17 -6.17 -10.70
C LYS A 165 2.44 -7.51 -10.56
N LEU A 166 2.75 -8.28 -9.53
CA LEU A 166 2.09 -9.55 -9.25
C LEU A 166 0.62 -9.32 -8.87
N GLN A 167 0.33 -8.32 -8.04
CA GLN A 167 -1.04 -7.94 -7.71
C GLN A 167 -1.82 -7.52 -8.97
N THR A 168 -1.25 -6.68 -9.84
CA THR A 168 -1.87 -6.27 -11.10
C THR A 168 -2.10 -7.45 -12.04
N ILE A 169 -1.12 -8.35 -12.18
CA ILE A 169 -1.23 -9.56 -13.01
C ILE A 169 -2.29 -10.52 -12.46
N LEU A 170 -2.36 -10.71 -11.14
CA LEU A 170 -3.40 -11.54 -10.51
C LEU A 170 -4.79 -10.92 -10.72
N SER A 171 -4.92 -9.60 -10.58
CA SER A 171 -6.18 -8.88 -10.80
C SER A 171 -6.65 -9.00 -12.26
N PHE A 172 -5.74 -8.77 -13.20
CA PHE A 172 -6.02 -8.81 -14.62
C PHE A 172 -6.34 -10.23 -15.08
N SER A 173 -5.54 -11.21 -14.69
CA SER A 173 -5.78 -12.62 -15.02
C SER A 173 -7.09 -13.12 -14.45
N PHE A 174 -7.42 -12.77 -13.20
CA PHE A 174 -8.70 -13.13 -12.59
C PHE A 174 -9.89 -12.55 -13.38
N GLY A 175 -9.83 -11.28 -13.76
CA GLY A 175 -10.88 -10.64 -14.56
C GLY A 175 -11.04 -11.25 -15.96
N VAL A 176 -9.93 -11.46 -16.68
CA VAL A 176 -9.96 -12.02 -18.05
C VAL A 176 -10.49 -13.45 -18.07
N VAL A 177 -9.99 -14.32 -17.17
CA VAL A 177 -10.47 -15.70 -17.06
C VAL A 177 -11.96 -15.72 -16.77
N PHE A 178 -12.43 -14.85 -15.89
CA PHE A 178 -13.84 -14.80 -15.52
C PHE A 178 -14.76 -14.38 -16.68
N VAL A 179 -14.38 -13.35 -17.44
CA VAL A 179 -15.13 -12.92 -18.64
C VAL A 179 -15.17 -14.02 -19.70
N VAL A 180 -14.06 -14.71 -19.92
CA VAL A 180 -13.99 -15.82 -20.89
C VAL A 180 -14.90 -16.97 -20.47
N VAL A 181 -14.90 -17.36 -19.18
CA VAL A 181 -15.80 -18.40 -18.65
C VAL A 181 -17.26 -18.02 -18.84
N MET A 182 -17.64 -16.77 -18.57
CA MET A 182 -19.01 -16.30 -18.76
C MET A 182 -19.44 -16.30 -20.23
N LEU A 183 -18.54 -15.94 -21.16
CA LEU A 183 -18.81 -16.02 -22.59
C LEU A 183 -19.02 -17.46 -23.04
N VAL A 184 -18.18 -18.40 -22.60
CA VAL A 184 -18.32 -19.83 -22.93
C VAL A 184 -19.65 -20.38 -22.41
N ILE A 185 -20.03 -20.06 -21.17
CA ILE A 185 -21.32 -20.48 -20.59
C ILE A 185 -22.50 -19.93 -21.41
N SER A 186 -22.41 -18.67 -21.84
CA SER A 186 -23.44 -18.03 -22.67
C SER A 186 -23.69 -18.76 -24.00
N PHE A 187 -22.63 -19.28 -24.64
CA PHE A 187 -22.76 -20.05 -25.88
C PHE A 187 -23.31 -21.46 -25.67
N ILE A 188 -23.07 -22.08 -24.51
CA ILE A 188 -23.52 -23.45 -24.22
C ILE A 188 -24.99 -23.50 -23.79
N GLN A 189 -25.46 -22.49 -23.04
CA GLN A 189 -26.82 -22.46 -22.52
C GLN A 189 -27.51 -21.10 -22.81
N PRO A 190 -28.03 -20.90 -24.04
CA PRO A 190 -28.65 -19.63 -24.44
C PRO A 190 -29.94 -19.30 -23.66
N ILE A 191 -30.65 -20.33 -23.16
CA ILE A 191 -31.87 -20.20 -22.37
C ILE A 191 -31.61 -20.84 -21.00
N PRO A 192 -31.11 -20.08 -20.02
CA PRO A 192 -30.92 -20.59 -18.68
C PRO A 192 -32.26 -20.78 -17.96
N SER A 193 -32.37 -21.83 -17.16
CA SER A 193 -33.47 -21.95 -16.20
C SER A 193 -33.44 -20.81 -15.17
N SER A 194 -34.56 -20.57 -14.48
CA SER A 194 -34.67 -19.54 -13.43
C SER A 194 -33.63 -19.69 -12.31
N PHE A 195 -33.31 -20.94 -11.94
CA PHE A 195 -32.26 -21.26 -10.99
C PHE A 195 -30.86 -20.92 -11.52
N GLN A 196 -30.54 -21.34 -12.75
CA GLN A 196 -29.25 -21.05 -13.40
C GLN A 196 -29.03 -19.55 -13.57
N TYR A 197 -30.07 -18.80 -13.95
CA TYR A 197 -30.01 -17.35 -14.05
C TYR A 197 -29.66 -16.68 -12.71
N SER A 198 -30.24 -17.17 -11.61
CA SER A 198 -29.94 -16.67 -10.26
C SER A 198 -28.50 -16.97 -9.84
N VAL A 199 -27.99 -18.17 -10.17
CA VAL A 199 -26.60 -18.56 -9.93
C VAL A 199 -25.64 -17.69 -10.76
N PHE A 200 -25.88 -17.53 -12.06
CA PHE A 200 -25.04 -16.72 -12.95
C PHE A 200 -25.00 -15.25 -12.51
N ARG A 201 -26.15 -14.67 -12.17
CA ARG A 201 -26.24 -13.30 -11.63
C ARG A 201 -25.44 -13.14 -10.35
N THR A 202 -25.52 -14.10 -9.42
CA THR A 202 -24.78 -14.05 -8.15
C THR A 202 -23.28 -14.15 -8.37
N VAL A 203 -22.85 -15.09 -9.22
CA VAL A 203 -21.44 -15.30 -9.55
C VAL A 203 -20.87 -14.10 -10.31
N LEU A 204 -21.63 -13.50 -11.23
CA LEU A 204 -21.26 -12.28 -11.95
C LEU A 204 -21.08 -11.08 -11.00
N ALA A 205 -22.02 -10.87 -10.08
CA ALA A 205 -21.94 -9.80 -9.10
C ALA A 205 -20.72 -9.99 -8.16
N LEU A 206 -20.48 -11.22 -7.68
CA LEU A 206 -19.33 -11.57 -6.85
C LEU A 206 -18.00 -11.32 -7.58
N ALA A 207 -17.93 -11.68 -8.85
CA ALA A 207 -16.71 -11.50 -9.64
C ALA A 207 -16.46 -10.04 -10.02
N GLY A 208 -17.50 -9.28 -10.38
CA GLY A 208 -17.37 -7.84 -10.60
C GLY A 208 -16.90 -7.12 -9.34
N ALA A 209 -17.44 -7.49 -8.18
CA ALA A 209 -16.98 -7.01 -6.88
C ALA A 209 -15.53 -7.41 -6.59
N GLY A 210 -15.18 -8.68 -6.83
CA GLY A 210 -13.83 -9.20 -6.64
C GLY A 210 -12.80 -8.50 -7.51
N ALA A 211 -13.10 -8.27 -8.79
CA ALA A 211 -12.24 -7.51 -9.70
C ALA A 211 -12.01 -6.07 -9.22
N VAL A 212 -13.07 -5.44 -8.68
CA VAL A 212 -12.99 -4.07 -8.16
C VAL A 212 -12.25 -3.99 -6.82
N ALA A 213 -12.34 -5.02 -5.99
CA ALA A 213 -11.65 -5.09 -4.70
C ALA A 213 -10.12 -5.04 -4.82
N VAL A 214 -9.56 -5.42 -5.98
CA VAL A 214 -8.11 -5.43 -6.18
C VAL A 214 -7.55 -4.10 -6.70
N PHE A 215 -8.40 -3.13 -7.07
CA PHE A 215 -7.91 -1.81 -7.48
C PHE A 215 -7.38 -1.01 -6.27
N PRO A 216 -6.10 -0.63 -6.25
CA PRO A 216 -5.55 0.19 -5.17
C PRO A 216 -6.16 1.61 -5.23
N GLY A 217 -6.63 2.12 -4.08
CA GLY A 217 -7.23 3.45 -3.97
C GLY A 217 -8.76 3.49 -4.14
N PHE A 218 -9.44 2.34 -4.17
CA PHE A 218 -10.90 2.29 -4.24
C PHE A 218 -11.53 2.84 -2.95
N ILE A 219 -12.55 3.69 -3.10
CA ILE A 219 -13.12 4.52 -2.03
C ILE A 219 -13.61 3.63 -0.87
N GLU A 220 -13.07 3.89 0.32
CA GLU A 220 -13.51 3.29 1.57
C GLU A 220 -14.44 4.29 2.28
N VAL A 221 -15.75 4.17 2.05
CA VAL A 221 -16.73 5.01 2.75
C VAL A 221 -17.11 4.33 4.06
N LYS A 222 -16.71 4.93 5.18
CA LYS A 222 -17.11 4.48 6.52
C LYS A 222 -18.47 5.06 6.84
N PHE A 223 -19.49 4.21 6.98
CA PHE A 223 -20.78 4.60 7.54
C PHE A 223 -20.89 4.07 8.97
N GLY A 224 -20.59 4.94 9.94
CA GLY A 224 -20.60 4.61 11.37
C GLY A 224 -19.50 3.63 11.81
N SER A 225 -19.61 3.11 13.03
CA SER A 225 -18.67 2.16 13.64
C SER A 225 -18.89 0.71 13.19
N TRP A 226 -20.04 0.38 12.61
CA TRP A 226 -20.43 -0.99 12.27
C TRP A 226 -20.24 -1.35 10.78
N LEU A 227 -20.35 -0.38 9.85
CA LEU A 227 -20.40 -0.70 8.42
C LEU A 227 -19.28 -0.04 7.62
N ARG A 228 -18.33 -0.87 7.16
CA ARG A 228 -17.31 -0.51 6.18
C ARG A 228 -17.76 -1.00 4.81
N ALA A 229 -18.38 -0.11 4.03
CA ALA A 229 -18.73 -0.42 2.65
C ALA A 229 -17.57 0.04 1.74
N GLY A 230 -16.66 -0.89 1.45
CA GLY A 230 -15.65 -0.66 0.40
C GLY A 230 -16.33 -0.67 -0.98
N GLY A 231 -15.79 0.03 -1.97
CA GLY A 231 -16.47 0.13 -3.27
C GLY A 231 -16.63 -1.20 -4.04
N ALA A 232 -15.94 -2.27 -3.65
CA ALA A 232 -16.27 -3.63 -4.12
C ALA A 232 -17.70 -4.08 -3.72
N LEU A 233 -18.13 -3.76 -2.50
CA LEU A 233 -19.48 -4.03 -2.01
C LEU A 233 -20.52 -3.21 -2.79
N ALA A 234 -20.20 -1.96 -3.11
CA ALA A 234 -21.08 -1.12 -3.92
C ALA A 234 -21.28 -1.70 -5.33
N VAL A 235 -20.20 -2.17 -5.96
CA VAL A 235 -20.25 -2.83 -7.28
C VAL A 235 -21.02 -4.15 -7.21
N PHE A 236 -20.83 -4.94 -6.15
CA PHE A 236 -21.66 -6.13 -5.90
C PHE A 236 -23.15 -5.78 -5.88
N VAL A 237 -23.55 -4.79 -5.07
CA VAL A 237 -24.96 -4.40 -4.91
C VAL A 237 -25.55 -3.89 -6.22
N VAL A 238 -24.82 -3.06 -6.96
CA VAL A 238 -25.29 -2.55 -8.26
C VAL A 238 -25.47 -3.71 -9.26
N LEU A 239 -24.47 -4.57 -9.44
CA LEU A 239 -24.58 -5.71 -10.37
C LEU A 239 -25.63 -6.73 -9.93
N TYR A 240 -25.76 -6.95 -8.63
CA TYR A 240 -26.72 -7.90 -8.09
C TYR A 240 -28.15 -7.37 -8.20
N PHE A 241 -28.45 -6.09 -7.97
CA PHE A 241 -29.83 -5.58 -7.99
C PHE A 241 -30.27 -4.94 -9.33
N TYR A 242 -29.37 -4.31 -10.08
CA TYR A 242 -29.65 -3.64 -11.36
C TYR A 242 -29.26 -4.50 -12.58
N ASN A 243 -29.84 -5.70 -12.70
CA ASN A 243 -29.64 -6.57 -13.87
C ASN A 243 -30.82 -6.41 -14.86
N PRO A 244 -30.62 -5.96 -16.12
CA PRO A 244 -31.71 -5.56 -17.02
C PRO A 244 -32.50 -6.68 -17.70
N ALA A 245 -32.20 -7.97 -17.46
CA ALA A 245 -32.94 -9.05 -18.11
C ALA A 245 -34.14 -9.50 -17.26
N LEU A 246 -35.34 -9.05 -17.66
CA LEU A 246 -36.62 -9.65 -17.29
C LEU A 246 -36.79 -10.95 -18.11
N PRO A 247 -37.05 -12.11 -17.48
CA PRO A 247 -37.44 -13.30 -18.22
C PRO A 247 -38.76 -13.02 -18.93
N ASN A 248 -38.80 -13.19 -20.25
CA ASN A 248 -40.04 -13.08 -21.02
C ASN A 248 -40.99 -14.18 -20.54
N THR A 249 -42.03 -13.81 -19.80
CA THR A 249 -43.10 -14.71 -19.38
C THR A 249 -43.73 -15.30 -20.63
N GLU A 250 -43.68 -16.63 -20.78
CA GLU A 250 -44.36 -17.34 -21.85
C GLU A 250 -45.86 -17.02 -21.82
N ILE A 251 -46.39 -16.53 -22.94
CA ILE A 251 -47.84 -16.40 -23.13
C ILE A 251 -48.40 -17.82 -23.20
N ASN A 252 -49.13 -18.24 -22.14
CA ASN A 252 -49.89 -19.48 -22.12
C ASN A 252 -50.91 -19.48 -23.28
N SER A 253 -50.62 -20.24 -24.33
CA SER A 253 -51.50 -20.47 -25.49
C SER A 253 -52.76 -21.29 -25.17
N ASN A 254 -52.95 -21.70 -23.91
CA ASN A 254 -54.09 -22.53 -23.50
C ASN A 254 -55.39 -21.74 -23.22
N SER A 255 -55.39 -20.40 -23.24
CA SER A 255 -56.62 -19.62 -23.02
C SER A 255 -57.44 -19.29 -24.28
N ILE A 256 -56.98 -19.71 -25.47
CA ILE A 256 -57.68 -19.40 -26.73
C ILE A 256 -58.60 -20.56 -27.18
N ALA A 257 -58.43 -21.78 -26.66
CA ALA A 257 -59.21 -22.95 -27.04
C ALA A 257 -60.55 -23.11 -26.27
N GLU A 258 -60.73 -22.50 -25.10
CA GLU A 258 -61.97 -22.62 -24.31
C GLU A 258 -63.06 -21.58 -24.67
N SER A 259 -62.71 -20.50 -25.38
CA SER A 259 -63.69 -19.47 -25.78
C SER A 259 -64.50 -19.82 -27.03
N SER A 260 -64.12 -20.85 -27.79
CA SER A 260 -64.74 -21.19 -29.08
C SER A 260 -65.67 -22.40 -29.05
N ASN A 261 -65.75 -23.14 -27.93
CA ASN A 261 -66.53 -24.38 -27.82
C ASN A 261 -67.82 -24.28 -26.98
N SER A 262 -68.20 -23.11 -26.46
CA SER A 262 -69.35 -22.96 -25.54
C SER A 262 -70.62 -22.35 -26.16
N LEU A 263 -70.68 -22.12 -27.47
CA LEU A 263 -71.84 -21.48 -28.13
C LEU A 263 -72.73 -22.40 -28.98
N HIS A 264 -72.46 -23.70 -29.00
CA HIS A 264 -73.31 -24.68 -29.69
C HIS A 264 -73.58 -25.90 -28.81
N THR A 265 -74.55 -25.82 -27.89
CA THR A 265 -75.45 -26.95 -27.55
C THR A 265 -76.57 -26.53 -26.59
N ASN A 266 -77.80 -26.87 -27.00
CA ASN A 266 -78.97 -27.25 -26.20
C ASN A 266 -79.98 -26.18 -25.72
N THR A 267 -80.89 -25.89 -26.66
CA THR A 267 -82.34 -25.81 -26.48
C THR A 267 -82.94 -27.16 -26.00
N ILE A 268 -84.13 -27.09 -25.36
CA ILE A 268 -85.08 -28.16 -24.95
C ILE A 268 -84.77 -28.75 -23.55
N GLY A 269 -85.64 -28.76 -22.54
CA GLY A 269 -87.05 -28.37 -22.39
C GLY A 269 -87.62 -29.03 -21.11
N SER A 270 -88.68 -28.43 -20.54
CA SER A 270 -89.59 -28.96 -19.48
C SER A 270 -88.97 -29.16 -18.07
N ASN A 271 -89.61 -28.88 -16.93
CA ASN A 271 -91.02 -28.83 -16.59
C ASN A 271 -91.27 -27.99 -15.30
N SER A 272 -92.37 -27.24 -15.33
CA SER A 272 -93.40 -26.98 -14.30
C SER A 272 -93.10 -26.81 -12.79
N ILE A 273 -93.57 -25.65 -12.30
CA ILE A 273 -94.49 -25.38 -11.16
C ILE A 273 -93.91 -25.59 -9.74
N ASP A 274 -93.83 -24.52 -8.92
CA ASP A 274 -94.91 -24.17 -7.97
C ASP A 274 -94.69 -22.83 -7.23
N PHE A 275 -95.80 -22.39 -6.63
CA PHE A 275 -96.34 -21.12 -6.17
C PHE A 275 -95.68 -20.30 -5.05
N SER A 276 -96.19 -19.05 -4.99
CA SER A 276 -96.37 -18.16 -3.82
C SER A 276 -95.12 -17.42 -3.30
N HIS A 277 -95.13 -16.12 -2.99
CA HIS A 277 -96.20 -15.29 -2.43
C HIS A 277 -95.90 -13.79 -2.64
N LYS A 278 -96.98 -13.01 -2.85
CA LYS A 278 -97.14 -11.53 -2.69
C LYS A 278 -96.57 -10.60 -3.76
#